data_AF-A0ABD0P4G5-F1
#
_entry.id   AF-A0ABD0P4G5-F1
#
_cell.length_a   1.000
_cell.length_b   1.000
_cell.length_c   1.000
_cell.angle_alpha   90.00
_cell.angle_beta   90.00
_cell.angle_gamma   90.00
#
_symmetry.space_group_name_H-M   'P 1'
#
loop_
_entity.id
_entity.type
_entity.pdbx_description
1 polymer ?
#
loop_
_entity_poly.entity_id
_entity_poly.type
_entity_poly.pdbx_seq_one_letter_code
_entity_poly.pdbx_strand_id
1 'polypeptide(L)' 'MTMTAYDADDPNTDNAVLRYIIVRQLPDKPSPNMFYIDPERGDIVTVIAPHQLDRE' A
#
# COMPACT_ATOMS: atom_id res chain seq x y z
N MET A 1 5.85 6.25 0.32
CA MET A 1 6.24 5.54 -0.93
C MET A 1 5.00 5.44 -1.80
N THR A 2 5.10 5.44 -3.12
CA THR A 2 3.92 5.37 -4.00
C THR A 2 4.11 4.25 -5.02
N MET A 3 3.11 3.37 -5.10
CA MET A 3 3.07 2.24 -6.03
C MET A 3 2.35 2.63 -7.32
N THR A 4 2.79 2.07 -8.45
CA THR A 4 2.13 2.25 -9.75
C THR A 4 1.88 0.89 -10.42
N ALA A 5 0.76 0.79 -11.11
CA ALA A 5 0.36 -0.35 -11.93
C ALA A 5 -0.48 0.14 -13.11
N TYR A 6 -0.54 -0.66 -14.17
CA TYR A 6 -1.25 -0.33 -15.41
C TYR A 6 -2.05 -1.53 -15.89
N ASP A 7 -3.32 -1.30 -16.23
CA ASP A 7 -4.17 -2.25 -16.95
C ASP A 7 -4.25 -1.84 -18.43
N ALA A 8 -4.39 -2.80 -19.34
CA ALA A 8 -4.39 -2.56 -20.78
C ALA A 8 -5.80 -2.32 -21.36
N ASP A 9 -6.85 -2.51 -20.55
CA ASP A 9 -8.22 -2.24 -20.95
C ASP A 9 -8.52 -0.74 -21.13
N ASP A 10 -9.68 -0.41 -21.71
CA ASP A 10 -10.10 0.98 -21.95
C ASP A 10 -10.20 1.75 -20.62
N PRO A 11 -9.42 2.84 -20.43
CA PRO A 11 -9.39 3.60 -19.17
C PRO A 11 -10.69 4.33 -18.86
N ASN A 12 -11.63 4.42 -19.81
CA ASN A 12 -12.96 4.99 -19.59
C ASN A 12 -13.99 3.96 -19.11
N THR A 13 -13.57 2.73 -18.86
CA THR A 13 -14.42 1.63 -18.37
C THR A 13 -13.92 1.11 -17.01
N ASP A 14 -14.82 0.49 -16.25
CA ASP A 14 -14.48 -0.08 -14.95
C ASP A 14 -13.45 -1.23 -15.02
N ASN A 15 -13.24 -1.82 -16.20
CA ASN A 15 -12.32 -2.94 -16.38
C ASN A 15 -10.85 -2.54 -16.13
N ALA A 16 -10.51 -1.27 -16.35
CA ALA A 16 -9.17 -0.74 -16.10
C ALA A 16 -8.97 -0.19 -14.67
N VAL A 17 -9.99 -0.25 -13.81
CA VAL A 17 -9.93 0.30 -12.45
C VAL A 17 -9.13 -0.64 -11.53
N LEU A 18 -7.92 -0.20 -11.17
CA LEU A 18 -7.04 -0.92 -10.26
C LEU A 18 -7.31 -0.56 -8.79
N ARG A 19 -7.09 -1.55 -7.91
CA ARG A 19 -7.12 -1.38 -6.45
C ARG A 19 -5.87 -1.97 -5.80
N TYR A 20 -5.26 -1.23 -4.90
CA TYR A 20 -4.06 -1.67 -4.19
C TYR A 20 -4.39 -2.31 -2.83
N ILE A 21 -3.69 -3.40 -2.50
CA ILE A 21 -3.80 -4.11 -1.22
C ILE A 21 -2.41 -4.62 -0.78
N ILE A 22 -2.09 -4.46 0.50
CA ILE A 22 -0.95 -5.12 1.12
C ILE A 22 -1.36 -6.55 1.46
N VAL A 23 -0.77 -7.52 0.77
CA VAL A 23 -1.05 -8.95 1.00
C VAL A 23 -0.22 -9.51 2.16
N ARG A 24 1.00 -9.00 2.36
CA ARG A 24 1.89 -9.44 3.43
C ARG A 24 2.90 -8.36 3.82
N GLN A 25 3.15 -8.25 5.11
CA GLN A 25 4.25 -7.49 5.69
C GLN A 25 5.26 -8.46 6.32
N LEU A 26 6.55 -8.24 6.08
CA LEU A 26 7.65 -8.98 6.73
C LEU A 26 8.75 -8.01 7.17
N PRO A 27 9.23 -8.08 8.42
CA PRO A 27 8.69 -8.90 9.52
C PRO A 27 7.28 -8.46 9.96
N ASP A 28 6.57 -9.36 10.64
CA ASP A 28 5.27 -9.09 11.29
C ASP A 28 5.43 -8.51 12.72
N LYS A 29 6.66 -8.12 13.06
CA LYS A 29 7.01 -7.43 14.31
C LYS A 29 7.27 -5.95 14.04
N PRO A 30 6.93 -5.06 14.98
CA PRO A 30 6.20 -5.32 16.23
C PRO A 30 4.70 -5.63 16.02
N SER A 31 4.17 -5.40 14.83
CA SER A 31 2.80 -5.71 14.42
C SER A 31 2.77 -6.09 12.93
N PRO A 32 1.85 -6.97 12.49
CA PRO A 32 1.67 -7.26 11.07
C PRO A 32 1.07 -6.08 10.27
N ASN A 33 0.54 -5.06 10.95
CA ASN A 33 -0.17 -3.93 10.35
C ASN A 33 0.55 -2.62 10.65
N MET A 34 1.77 -2.43 10.14
CA MET A 34 2.56 -1.21 10.31
C MET A 34 2.36 -0.22 9.17
N PHE A 35 1.82 -0.68 8.05
CA PHE A 35 1.61 0.10 6.85
C PHE A 35 0.16 0.08 6.39
N TYR A 36 -0.27 1.20 5.82
CA TYR A 36 -1.52 1.34 5.09
C TYR A 36 -1.19 1.71 3.65
N ILE A 37 -1.94 1.15 2.71
CA ILE A 37 -1.90 1.56 1.31
C ILE A 37 -3.25 2.19 0.93
N ASP A 38 -3.22 3.38 0.33
CA ASP A 38 -4.41 3.97 -0.29
C ASP A 38 -4.83 3.07 -1.48
N PRO A 39 -6.03 2.46 -1.45
CA PRO A 39 -6.43 1.51 -2.47
C PRO A 39 -6.64 2.14 -3.85
N GLU A 40 -6.75 3.46 -3.95
CA GLU A 40 -6.89 4.20 -5.22
C GLU A 40 -5.56 4.78 -5.70
N ARG A 41 -4.78 5.36 -4.77
CA ARG A 41 -3.57 6.12 -5.11
C ARG A 41 -2.30 5.28 -5.09
N GLY A 42 -2.30 4.15 -4.38
CA GLY A 42 -1.09 3.34 -4.17
C GLY A 42 -0.09 3.96 -3.20
N ASP A 43 -0.48 5.01 -2.47
CA ASP A 43 0.37 5.64 -1.46
C ASP A 43 0.48 4.75 -0.22
N ILE A 44 1.72 4.38 0.13
CA ILE A 44 2.05 3.65 1.34
C ILE A 44 2.56 4.63 2.40
N VAL A 45 1.90 4.58 3.55
CA VAL A 45 2.21 5.34 4.77
C VAL A 45 2.32 4.40 5.97
N THR A 46 3.03 4.85 7.01
CA THR A 46 3.07 4.17 8.30
C THR A 46 1.80 4.51 9.07
N VAL A 47 1.16 3.50 9.67
CA VAL A 47 -0.03 3.73 10.51
C VAL A 47 0.33 4.14 11.95
N ILE A 48 1.60 3.99 12.30
CA ILE A 48 2.18 4.42 13.58
C ILE A 48 2.95 5.72 13.42
N ALA A 49 3.23 6.37 14.54
CA ALA A 49 4.03 7.58 14.55
C ALA A 49 5.51 7.28 14.20
N PRO A 50 6.22 8.16 13.48
CA PRO A 50 7.59 7.90 13.05
C PRO A 50 8.57 7.59 14.18
N HIS A 51 8.36 8.13 15.37
CA HIS A 51 9.23 7.90 16.54
C HIS A 51 9.07 6.51 17.18
N GLN A 52 8.06 5.73 16.73
CA GLN A 52 7.85 4.34 17.16
C GLN A 52 8.46 3.34 16.16
N LEU A 53 8.98 3.81 15.03
CA LEU A 53 9.73 2.99 14.08
C LEU A 53 11.17 2.93 14.55
N ASP A 54 11.61 1.72 14.86
CA ASP A 54 12.99 1.48 15.27
C ASP A 54 13.81 0.94 14.09
N ARG A 55 15.03 1.43 13.96
CA ARG A 55 16.01 0.95 12.98
C ARG A 55 17.01 -0.02 13.60
N GLU A 56 17.11 -0.04 14.94
CA GLU A 56 18.16 -0.73 15.70
C GLU A 56 17.81 -2.18 16.07
#